data_AF-A0A433VBY8-F1
#
_entry.id   AF-A0A433VBY8-F1
#
_cell.length_a   1.000
_cell.length_b   1.000
_cell.length_c   1.000
_cell.angle_alpha   90.00
_cell.angle_beta   90.00
_cell.angle_gamma   90.00
#
_symmetry.space_group_name_H-M   'P 1'
#
loop_
_entity.id
_entity.type
_entity.pdbx_description
1 polymer ?
#
loop_
_entity_poly.entity_id
_entity_poly.type
_entity_poly.pdbx_seq_one_letter_code
_entity_poly.pdbx_strand_id
1 'polypeptide(L)' 'MNDNSVFVIFIAFGCIWLLMGVGGVIALMKMDGQEIRFSKTALVVAIPIIVPIIVTLTYAAIRGTF' A
#
# COMPACT_ATOMS: atom_id res chain seq x y z
N MET A 1 4.01 29.73 -5.05
CA MET A 1 3.74 29.10 -6.36
C MET A 1 4.27 27.67 -6.26
N ASN A 2 3.38 26.67 -6.41
CA ASN A 2 3.64 25.21 -6.50
C ASN A 2 3.49 24.25 -5.30
N ASP A 3 2.67 24.53 -4.28
CA ASP A 3 2.25 23.48 -3.31
C ASP A 3 1.58 22.28 -4.01
N ASN A 4 0.84 22.55 -5.09
CA ASN A 4 0.24 21.52 -5.96
C ASN A 4 1.28 20.56 -6.57
N SER A 5 2.49 21.03 -6.87
CA SER A 5 3.50 20.16 -7.50
C SER A 5 4.08 19.16 -6.52
N VAL A 6 4.32 19.56 -5.26
CA VAL A 6 4.83 18.63 -4.24
C VAL A 6 3.79 17.54 -3.96
N PHE A 7 2.52 17.93 -3.84
CA PHE A 7 1.43 16.98 -3.63
C PHE A 7 1.26 15.99 -4.79
N VAL A 8 1.31 16.49 -6.04
CA VAL A 8 1.21 15.64 -7.25
C VAL A 8 2.39 14.67 -7.35
N ILE A 9 3.61 15.11 -7.04
CA ILE A 9 4.79 14.24 -7.03
C ILE A 9 4.62 13.14 -5.97
N PHE A 10 4.13 13.49 -4.78
CA PHE A 10 3.91 12.54 -3.69
C PHE A 10 2.87 11.47 -4.07
N ILE A 11 1.75 11.87 -4.68
CA ILE A 11 0.73 10.94 -5.18
C ILE A 11 1.27 10.07 -6.30
N ALA A 12 1.99 10.64 -7.28
CA ALA A 12 2.56 9.89 -8.38
C ALA A 12 3.55 8.82 -7.88
N PHE A 13 4.44 9.20 -6.96
CA PHE A 13 5.35 8.25 -6.32
C PHE A 13 4.60 7.20 -5.51
N GLY A 14 3.59 7.58 -4.72
CA GLY A 14 2.76 6.63 -3.97
C GLY A 14 2.07 5.60 -4.86
N CYS A 15 1.50 6.03 -5.99
CA CYS A 15 0.89 5.13 -6.98
C CYS A 15 1.90 4.17 -7.60
N ILE A 16 3.07 4.67 -8.01
CA ILE A 16 4.14 3.83 -8.59
C ILE A 16 4.61 2.79 -7.57
N TRP A 17 4.82 3.22 -6.32
CA TRP A 17 5.27 2.33 -5.25
C TRP A 17 4.22 1.27 -4.91
N LEU A 18 2.94 1.64 -4.90
CA LEU A 18 1.84 0.72 -4.65
C LEU A 18 1.72 -0.32 -5.78
N LEU A 19 1.85 0.11 -7.04
CA LEU A 19 1.90 -0.81 -8.19
C LEU A 19 3.11 -1.75 -8.13
N MET A 20 4.30 -1.25 -7.78
CA MET A 20 5.49 -2.08 -7.60
C MET A 20 5.35 -3.06 -6.44
N GLY A 21 4.74 -2.65 -5.32
CA GLY A 21 4.49 -3.51 -4.17
C GLY A 21 3.53 -4.65 -4.52
N VAL A 22 2.38 -4.32 -5.10
CA VAL A 22 1.38 -5.32 -5.53
C VAL A 22 1.94 -6.24 -6.61
N GLY A 23 2.56 -5.66 -7.65
CA GLY A 23 3.18 -6.41 -8.73
C GLY A 23 4.32 -7.31 -8.25
N GLY A 24 5.13 -6.85 -7.29
CA GLY A 24 6.21 -7.61 -6.67
C GLY A 24 5.70 -8.82 -5.89
N VAL A 25 4.63 -8.65 -5.10
CA VAL A 25 4.01 -9.78 -4.38
C VAL A 25 3.43 -10.80 -5.36
N ILE A 26 2.74 -10.34 -6.41
CA ILE A 26 2.18 -11.23 -7.45
C ILE A 26 3.31 -11.98 -8.20
N ALA A 27 4.39 -11.28 -8.55
CA ALA A 27 5.54 -11.88 -9.23
C ALA A 27 6.27 -12.91 -8.35
N LEU A 28 6.45 -12.61 -7.05
CA LEU A 28 7.00 -13.55 -6.08
C LEU A 28 6.13 -14.82 -5.97
N MET A 29 4.81 -14.67 -5.82
CA MET A 29 3.89 -15.81 -5.78
C MET A 29 3.95 -16.66 -7.06
N LYS A 30 4.11 -16.01 -8.23
CA LYS A 30 4.22 -16.69 -9.52
C LYS A 30 5.55 -17.43 -9.70
N MET A 31 6.66 -16.91 -9.16
CA MET A 31 7.98 -17.54 -9.24
C MET A 31 8.08 -18.80 -8.38
N ASP A 32 7.38 -18.86 -7.25
CA ASP A 32 7.34 -20.05 -6.38
C ASP A 32 6.42 -21.18 -6.92
N GLY A 33 5.81 -21.02 -8.11
CA GLY A 33 4.86 -21.99 -8.66
C GLY A 33 3.62 -22.19 -7.77
N GLN A 34 3.39 -21.26 -6.85
CA GLN A 34 2.36 -21.34 -5.83
C GLN A 34 1.05 -20.81 -6.45
N GLU A 35 0.02 -21.67 -6.52
CA GLU A 35 -1.35 -21.20 -6.76
C GLU A 35 -1.64 -20.05 -5.81
N ILE A 36 -2.33 -18.98 -6.27
CA ILE A 36 -2.66 -17.80 -5.45
C ILE A 36 -3.56 -18.24 -4.29
N ARG A 37 -2.93 -18.74 -3.24
CA ARG A 37 -3.54 -19.19 -2.01
C ARG A 37 -3.23 -18.11 -1.01
N PHE A 38 -4.27 -17.40 -0.58
CA PHE A 38 -4.23 -16.52 0.58
C PHE A 38 -3.91 -17.37 1.81
N SER A 39 -2.63 -17.68 1.99
CA SER A 39 -2.14 -18.46 3.11
C SER A 39 -2.15 -17.58 4.37
N LYS A 40 -2.32 -18.21 5.54
CA LYS A 40 -2.24 -17.52 6.84
C LYS A 40 -0.98 -16.64 6.95
N THR A 41 0.11 -17.07 6.35
CA THR A 41 1.39 -16.34 6.32
C THR A 41 1.29 -15.03 5.54
N ALA A 42 0.59 -15.01 4.40
CA ALA A 42 0.38 -13.79 3.61
C ALA A 42 -0.50 -12.78 4.38
N LEU A 43 -1.52 -13.27 5.10
CA LEU A 43 -2.36 -12.42 5.93
C LEU A 43 -1.57 -11.82 7.11
N VAL A 44 -0.71 -12.61 7.76
CA VAL A 44 0.16 -12.12 8.85
C VAL A 44 1.12 -11.02 8.37
N VAL A 45 1.62 -11.11 7.14
CA VAL A 45 2.49 -10.08 6.54
C VAL A 45 1.69 -8.85 6.07
N ALA A 46 0.44 -9.03 5.63
CA ALA A 46 -0.41 -7.93 5.21
C ALA A 46 -0.89 -7.06 6.39
N ILE A 47 -1.11 -7.65 7.56
CA ILE A 47 -1.56 -6.96 8.78
C ILE A 47 -0.67 -5.74 9.15
N PRO A 48 0.66 -5.85 9.30
CA PRO A 48 1.50 -4.70 9.65
C PRO A 48 1.57 -3.62 8.56
N ILE A 49 1.12 -3.89 7.34
CA ILE A 49 1.03 -2.90 6.26
C ILE A 49 -0.32 -2.18 6.29
N ILE A 50 -1.41 -2.95 6.41
CA ILE A 50 -2.78 -2.40 6.38
C ILE A 50 -3.14 -1.67 7.69
N VAL A 51 -2.70 -2.19 8.85
CA VAL A 51 -3.05 -1.62 10.15
C VAL A 51 -2.59 -0.15 10.29
N PRO A 52 -1.33 0.22 10.00
CA PRO A 52 -0.92 1.62 10.05
C PRO A 52 -1.71 2.52 9.10
N ILE A 53 -2.03 2.04 7.89
CA ILE A 53 -2.81 2.81 6.89
C ILE A 53 -4.23 3.09 7.40
N ILE A 54 -4.91 2.08 7.96
CA ILE A 54 -6.24 2.27 8.53
C ILE A 54 -6.19 3.24 9.71
N VAL A 55 -5.20 3.11 10.59
CA VAL A 55 -5.04 3.97 11.76
C VAL A 55 -4.80 5.42 11.36
N THR A 56 -3.90 5.67 10.41
CA THR A 56 -3.58 7.03 9.95
C THR A 56 -4.75 7.66 9.21
N LEU A 57 -5.44 6.92 8.34
CA LEU A 57 -6.64 7.41 7.65
C LEU A 57 -7.77 7.70 8.62
N THR A 58 -8.01 6.82 9.59
CA THR A 58 -9.04 7.03 10.63
C THR A 58 -8.71 8.26 11.47
N TYR A 59 -7.44 8.43 11.86
CA TYR A 59 -6.98 9.59 12.60
C TYR A 59 -7.14 10.89 11.80
N ALA A 60 -6.75 10.89 10.54
CA ALA A 60 -6.91 12.04 9.64
C ALA A 60 -8.39 12.40 9.43
N ALA A 61 -9.26 11.39 9.29
CA ALA A 61 -10.71 11.56 9.16
C ALA A 61 -11.34 12.17 10.40
N ILE A 62 -10.98 11.69 11.59
CA ILE A 62 -11.49 12.23 12.86
C ILE A 62 -10.97 13.65 13.09
N ARG A 63 -9.72 13.95 12.68
CA ARG A 63 -9.12 15.28 12.81
C ARG A 63 -9.53 16.26 11.71
N GLY A 64 -10.31 15.82 10.71
CA GLY A 64 -10.76 16.66 9.60
C GLY A 64 -9.63 17.16 8.69
N THR A 65 -8.48 16.50 8.69
CA THR A 65 -7.32 16.86 7.85
C THR A 65 -7.36 16.02 6.58
N PHE A 66 -8.18 16.44 5.61
CA PHE A 66 -8.17 15.95 4.23
C PHE A 66 -8.26 17.12 3.27
#